data_AF-A0A371X5W9-F1
#
_entry.id   AF-A0A371X5W9-F1
#
_cell.length_a   1.000
_cell.length_b   1.000
_cell.length_c   1.000
_cell.angle_alpha   90.00
_cell.angle_beta   90.00
_cell.angle_gamma   90.00
#
_symmetry.space_group_name_H-M   'P 1'
#
loop_
_entity.id
_entity.type
_entity.pdbx_description
1 polymer ?
#
loop_
_entity_poly.entity_id
_entity_poly.type
_entity_poly.pdbx_seq_one_letter_code
_entity_poly.pdbx_strand_id
1 'polypeptide(L)'
;MSNALETMMHTVPQTILAQLGGNRFTAMTGAYSFAGSADTLSFRIPQSNKGRFGGVRITLTPADLYDVHFVRLTRDETGFLATETITHEGIFADGLSEIITEETGLATTL
;
A
#
# COMPACT_ATOMS: atom_id res chain seq x y z
N MET A 1 7.08 -9.86 29.84
CA MET A 1 5.67 -9.48 30.04
C MET A 1 5.54 -8.12 29.38
N SER A 2 4.89 -7.88 28.25
CA SER A 2 3.87 -8.55 27.42
C SER A 2 4.43 -8.68 25.97
N ASN A 3 3.82 -9.27 24.94
CA ASN A 3 2.41 -9.26 24.60
C ASN A 3 2.06 -10.30 23.51
N ALA A 4 1.84 -11.56 23.89
CA ALA A 4 1.13 -12.51 23.02
C ALA A 4 -0.35 -12.08 22.80
N LEU A 5 -0.87 -11.19 23.64
CA LEU A 5 -2.18 -10.56 23.48
C LEU A 5 -2.20 -9.44 22.42
N GLU A 6 -1.07 -8.79 22.12
CA GLU A 6 -1.01 -7.71 21.10
C GLU A 6 -1.02 -8.28 19.68
N THR A 7 -0.54 -9.51 19.51
CA THR A 7 -0.69 -10.26 18.26
C THR A 7 -2.15 -10.57 17.94
N MET A 8 -3.07 -10.49 18.91
CA MET A 8 -4.52 -10.69 18.70
C MET A 8 -5.27 -9.37 18.41
N MET A 9 -4.60 -8.20 18.48
CA MET A 9 -5.12 -6.95 17.94
C MET A 9 -4.38 -6.65 16.63
N HIS A 10 -5.06 -6.81 15.50
CA HIS A 10 -4.48 -6.46 14.20
C HIS A 10 -4.08 -4.97 14.20
N THR A 11 -2.81 -4.69 13.90
CA THR A 11 -2.37 -3.31 13.69
C THR A 11 -3.00 -2.76 12.40
N VAL A 12 -3.21 -1.45 12.28
CA VAL A 12 -3.77 -0.85 11.06
C VAL A 12 -3.03 -1.30 9.79
N PRO A 13 -1.68 -1.38 9.75
CA PRO A 13 -0.98 -1.90 8.59
C PRO A 13 -1.33 -3.36 8.24
N GLN A 14 -1.52 -4.22 9.24
CA GLN A 14 -1.94 -5.61 9.03
C GLN A 14 -3.38 -5.69 8.54
N THR A 15 -4.26 -4.83 9.05
CA THR A 15 -5.64 -4.72 8.57
C THR A 15 -5.67 -4.29 7.11
N ILE A 16 -4.94 -3.23 6.73
CA ILE A 16 -4.85 -2.79 5.33
C ILE A 16 -4.34 -3.92 4.43
N LEU A 17 -3.26 -4.60 4.83
CA LEU A 17 -2.72 -5.70 4.04
C LEU A 17 -3.74 -6.85 3.90
N ALA A 18 -4.49 -7.17 4.96
CA ALA A 18 -5.55 -8.18 4.90
C ALA A 18 -6.70 -7.77 3.96
N GLN A 19 -7.12 -6.50 3.98
CA GLN A 19 -8.15 -5.97 3.06
C GLN A 19 -7.72 -6.05 1.60
N LEU A 20 -6.43 -5.85 1.32
CA LEU A 20 -5.86 -6.04 -0.02
C LEU A 20 -5.81 -7.51 -0.47
N GLY A 21 -6.05 -8.48 0.42
CA GLY A 21 -5.93 -9.91 0.15
C GLY A 21 -4.68 -10.58 0.73
N GLY A 22 -3.91 -9.88 1.57
CA GLY A 22 -2.84 -10.44 2.38
C GLY A 22 -1.69 -11.03 1.56
N ASN A 23 -1.33 -12.28 1.87
CA ASN A 23 -0.27 -12.99 1.15
C ASN A 23 -0.61 -13.18 -0.33
N ARG A 24 -1.90 -13.27 -0.69
CA ARG A 24 -2.31 -13.40 -2.10
C ARG A 24 -2.02 -12.13 -2.87
N PHE A 25 -2.30 -10.96 -2.28
CA PHE A 25 -1.92 -9.67 -2.87
C PHE A 25 -0.43 -9.61 -3.18
N THR A 26 0.40 -10.01 -2.21
CA THR A 26 1.87 -10.03 -2.37
C THR A 26 2.30 -10.97 -3.49
N ALA A 27 1.73 -12.18 -3.56
CA ALA A 27 2.05 -13.15 -4.61
C ALA A 27 1.61 -12.69 -6.01
N MET A 28 0.48 -11.99 -6.11
CA MET A 28 -0.09 -11.54 -7.38
C MET A 28 0.59 -10.29 -7.93
N THR A 29 0.85 -9.32 -7.06
CA THR A 29 1.42 -8.03 -7.45
C THR A 29 2.94 -8.03 -7.43
N GLY A 30 3.58 -8.97 -6.73
CA GLY A 30 5.01 -8.94 -6.46
C GLY A 30 5.44 -7.83 -5.49
N ALA A 31 4.50 -7.26 -4.72
CA ALA A 31 4.78 -6.22 -3.75
C ALA A 31 5.86 -6.63 -2.73
N TYR A 32 6.69 -5.67 -2.30
CA TYR A 32 7.84 -5.91 -1.43
C TYR A 32 8.14 -4.70 -0.55
N SER A 33 9.06 -4.85 0.41
CA SER A 33 9.48 -3.77 1.32
C SER A 33 8.31 -3.11 2.06
N PHE A 34 7.42 -3.91 2.63
CA PHE A 34 6.32 -3.43 3.46
C PHE A 34 6.83 -2.74 4.73
N ALA A 35 6.28 -1.58 5.05
CA ALA A 35 6.53 -0.83 6.27
C ALA A 35 5.20 -0.31 6.82
N GLY A 36 4.99 -0.50 8.12
CA GLY A 36 3.80 -0.05 8.82
C GLY A 36 4.11 1.08 9.81
N SER A 37 3.13 1.96 10.02
CA SER A 37 3.09 2.94 11.11
C SER A 37 1.81 2.76 11.93
N ALA A 38 1.40 3.77 12.71
CA ALA A 38 0.19 3.75 13.52
C ALA A 38 -1.09 3.57 12.69
N ASP A 39 -1.17 4.24 11.54
CA ASP A 39 -2.36 4.36 10.67
C ASP A 39 -2.07 4.02 9.20
N THR A 40 -0.81 3.74 8.87
CA THR A 40 -0.33 3.71 7.49
C THR A 40 0.31 2.37 7.16
N LEU A 41 0.00 1.81 5.99
CA LEU A 41 0.82 0.80 5.32
C LEU A 41 1.52 1.42 4.10
N SER A 42 2.81 1.20 3.95
CA SER A 42 3.56 1.55 2.74
C SER A 42 4.29 0.33 2.19
N PHE A 43 4.37 0.23 0.87
CA PHE A 43 5.08 -0.86 0.20
C PHE A 43 5.55 -0.44 -1.19
N ARG A 44 6.44 -1.24 -1.75
CA ARG A 44 6.93 -1.10 -3.12
C ARG A 44 6.28 -2.16 -3.99
N ILE A 45 6.14 -1.83 -5.26
CA ILE A 45 5.64 -2.73 -6.30
C ILE A 45 6.69 -2.86 -7.40
N PRO A 46 6.73 -4.00 -8.11
CA PRO A 46 7.55 -4.11 -9.30
C PRO A 46 7.08 -3.09 -10.33
N GLN A 47 8.05 -2.53 -11.06
CA GLN A 47 7.75 -1.57 -12.11
C GLN A 47 6.96 -2.28 -13.22
N SER A 48 5.73 -1.84 -13.47
CA SER A 48 4.86 -2.42 -14.49
C SER A 48 4.87 -1.55 -15.77
N ASN A 49 4.34 -2.09 -16.86
CA ASN A 49 4.26 -1.38 -18.15
C ASN A 49 3.33 -0.14 -18.12
N LYS A 50 2.36 -0.08 -17.19
CA LYS A 50 1.50 1.11 -16.97
C LYS A 50 1.99 1.97 -15.81
N GLY A 51 2.47 1.33 -14.74
CA GLY A 51 2.79 1.97 -13.48
C GLY A 51 4.11 2.72 -13.53
N ARG A 52 4.04 4.05 -13.61
CA ARG A 52 5.18 4.96 -13.40
C ARG A 52 5.65 4.99 -11.94
N PHE A 53 4.96 4.27 -11.06
CA PHE A 53 5.09 4.32 -9.61
C PHE A 53 5.91 3.13 -9.11
N GLY A 54 6.73 3.38 -8.09
CA GLY A 54 7.56 2.37 -7.44
C GLY A 54 7.14 2.10 -6.00
N GLY A 55 6.19 2.88 -5.46
CA GLY A 55 5.67 2.72 -4.12
C GLY A 55 4.22 3.18 -3.99
N VAL A 56 3.57 2.61 -2.99
CA VAL A 56 2.19 2.89 -2.60
C VAL A 56 2.17 3.13 -1.10
N ARG A 57 1.43 4.15 -0.66
CA ARG A 57 1.15 4.44 0.74
C ARG A 57 -0.35 4.51 0.93
N ILE A 58 -0.86 3.79 1.92
CA ILE A 58 -2.28 3.74 2.26
C ILE A 58 -2.41 4.17 3.71
N THR A 59 -3.20 5.20 3.96
CA THR A 59 -3.40 5.79 5.30
C THR A 59 -4.86 5.64 5.69
N LEU A 60 -5.13 5.08 6.87
CA LEU A 60 -6.47 5.08 7.47
C LEU A 60 -6.76 6.45 8.08
N THR A 61 -7.84 7.07 7.63
CA THR A 61 -8.31 8.35 8.13
C THR A 61 -9.20 8.18 9.36
N PRO A 62 -9.39 9.24 10.17
CA PRO A 62 -10.34 9.23 11.29
C PRO A 62 -11.80 8.97 10.88
N ALA A 63 -12.12 9.10 9.59
CA ALA A 63 -13.45 8.84 9.03
C ALA A 63 -13.67 7.36 8.66
N ASP A 64 -12.73 6.47 9.02
CA ASP A 64 -12.74 5.04 8.67
C ASP A 64 -12.69 4.78 7.15
N LEU A 65 -12.09 5.73 6.42
CA LEU A 65 -11.79 5.66 4.99
C LEU A 65 -10.28 5.65 4.78
N TYR A 66 -9.84 5.32 3.56
CA TYR A 66 -8.43 5.24 3.21
C TYR A 66 -8.04 6.30 2.19
N ASP A 67 -6.86 6.88 2.40
CA ASP A 67 -6.18 7.71 1.40
C ASP A 67 -5.03 6.91 0.79
N VAL A 68 -4.97 6.84 -0.54
CA VAL A 68 -4.00 6.06 -1.31
C VAL A 68 -3.11 6.99 -2.12
N HIS A 69 -1.82 6.97 -1.80
CA HIS A 69 -0.80 7.78 -2.44
C HIS A 69 0.14 6.91 -3.27
N PHE A 70 0.29 7.23 -4.54
CA PHE A 70 1.24 6.61 -5.45
C PHE A 70 2.49 7.46 -5.55
N VAL A 71 3.64 6.84 -5.28
CA VAL A 71 4.93 7.51 -5.32
C VAL A 71 5.79 6.97 -6.45
N ARG A 72 6.40 7.89 -7.20
CA ARG A 72 7.49 7.58 -8.09
C ARG A 72 8.80 7.62 -7.31
N LEU A 73 9.58 6.56 -7.43
CA LEU A 73 10.89 6.45 -6.78
C LEU A 73 11.95 6.65 -7.86
N THR A 74 12.65 7.78 -7.82
CA THR A 74 13.78 8.09 -8.69
C THR A 74 15.08 8.10 -7.90
N ARG A 75 16.20 8.08 -8.61
CA ARG A 75 17.53 8.25 -8.03
C ARG A 75 18.25 9.35 -8.78
N ASP A 76 18.84 10.27 -8.03
CA ASP A 76 19.72 11.31 -8.56
C ASP A 76 21.10 11.23 -7.89
N GLU A 77 21.93 12.25 -8.11
CA GLU A 77 23.28 12.37 -7.53
C GLU A 77 23.28 12.53 -5.99
N THR A 78 22.16 12.94 -5.40
CA THR A 78 22.00 13.19 -3.96
C THR A 78 21.37 12.01 -3.22
N GLY A 79 20.65 11.12 -3.91
CA GLY A 79 20.12 9.90 -3.32
C GLY A 79 18.84 9.39 -3.99
N PHE A 80 18.01 8.69 -3.20
CA PHE A 80 16.68 8.28 -3.62
C PHE A 80 15.68 9.40 -3.34
N LEU A 81 14.88 9.74 -4.35
CA LEU A 81 13.81 10.71 -4.26
C LEU A 81 12.46 9.99 -4.40
N ALA A 82 11.56 10.26 -3.46
CA ALA A 82 10.17 9.85 -3.55
C ALA A 82 9.33 11.07 -3.93
N THR A 83 8.69 11.01 -5.09
CA THR A 83 7.80 12.07 -5.58
C THR A 83 6.38 11.51 -5.59
N GLU A 84 5.53 12.05 -4.72
CA GLU A 84 4.09 11.79 -4.79
C GLU A 84 3.57 12.24 -6.15
N THR A 85 2.77 11.39 -6.79
CA THR A 85 2.30 11.63 -8.15
C THR A 85 0.79 11.63 -8.25
N ILE A 86 0.11 10.68 -7.59
CA ILE A 86 -1.33 10.53 -7.62
C ILE A 86 -1.82 10.23 -6.20
N THR A 87 -2.93 10.86 -5.83
CA THR A 87 -3.60 10.63 -4.55
C THR A 87 -5.08 10.37 -4.80
N HIS A 88 -5.62 9.36 -4.15
CA HIS A 88 -7.04 9.04 -4.11
C HIS A 88 -7.50 9.07 -2.64
N GLU A 89 -8.48 9.91 -2.33
CA GLU A 89 -8.94 10.14 -0.95
C GLU A 89 -10.32 9.55 -0.71
N GLY A 90 -10.61 9.17 0.54
CA GLY A 90 -11.95 8.75 0.95
C GLY A 90 -12.37 7.38 0.38
N ILE A 91 -11.42 6.48 0.22
CA ILE A 91 -11.63 5.17 -0.39
C ILE A 91 -12.13 4.16 0.64
N PHE A 92 -13.15 3.39 0.29
CA PHE A 92 -13.62 2.27 1.12
C PHE A 92 -12.66 1.06 1.01
N ALA A 93 -12.68 0.19 2.03
CA ALA A 93 -11.77 -0.96 2.08
C ALA A 93 -11.85 -1.88 0.84
N ASP A 94 -13.05 -2.08 0.30
CA ASP A 94 -13.32 -2.88 -0.90
C ASP A 94 -12.82 -2.23 -2.20
N GLY A 95 -12.73 -0.90 -2.25
CA GLY A 95 -12.20 -0.14 -3.38
C GLY A 95 -10.67 -0.09 -3.47
N LEU A 96 -9.95 -0.47 -2.40
CA LEU A 96 -8.47 -0.37 -2.36
C LEU A 96 -7.79 -1.17 -3.49
N SER A 97 -8.25 -2.40 -3.72
CA SER A 97 -7.65 -3.29 -4.73
C SER A 97 -7.91 -2.78 -6.15
N GLU A 98 -9.08 -2.18 -6.39
CA GLU A 98 -9.47 -1.62 -7.68
C GLU A 98 -8.56 -0.45 -8.07
N ILE A 99 -8.35 0.51 -7.17
CA ILE A 99 -7.51 1.69 -7.42
C ILE A 99 -6.06 1.28 -7.67
N ILE A 100 -5.53 0.33 -6.91
CA ILE A 100 -4.19 -0.19 -7.15
C ILE A 100 -4.10 -0.84 -8.53
N THR A 101 -5.11 -1.61 -8.94
CA THR A 101 -5.14 -2.23 -10.27
C THR A 101 -5.24 -1.20 -11.38
N GLU A 102 -6.06 -0.18 -11.21
CA GLU A 102 -6.26 0.91 -12.17
C GLU A 102 -4.96 1.68 -12.42
N GLU A 103 -4.30 2.11 -11.34
CA GLU A 103 -3.12 2.98 -11.42
C GLU A 103 -1.83 2.22 -11.75
N THR A 104 -1.71 0.98 -11.27
CA THR A 104 -0.49 0.18 -11.46
C THR A 104 -0.60 -0.79 -12.62
N GLY A 105 -1.80 -1.11 -13.09
CA GLY A 105 -2.04 -2.16 -14.09
C GLY A 105 -1.67 -3.58 -13.63
N LEU A 106 -1.34 -3.78 -12.34
CA LEU A 106 -1.06 -5.09 -11.77
C LEU A 106 -2.37 -5.77 -11.39
N ALA A 107 -2.53 -7.05 -11.73
CA ALA A 107 -3.67 -7.82 -11.29
C ALA A 107 -3.63 -8.02 -9.77
N THR A 108 -4.65 -7.54 -9.06
CA THR A 108 -4.80 -7.71 -7.60
C THR A 108 -5.86 -8.75 -7.24
N THR A 109 -6.65 -9.19 -8.22
CA THR A 109 -7.70 -10.22 -8.11
C THR A 109 -7.50 -11.29 -9.19
N LEU A 110 -7.86 -12.57 -8.90
CA LEU A 110 -7.85 -13.65 -9.90
C LEU A 110 -9.18 -13.69 -10.65
#